data_AF-A0A2E7VVU7-F1
#
_entry.id   AF-A0A2E7VVU7-F1
#
_cell.length_a   1.000
_cell.length_b   1.000
_cell.length_c   1.000
_cell.angle_alpha   90.00
_cell.angle_beta   90.00
_cell.angle_gamma   90.00
#
_symmetry.space_group_name_H-M   'P 1'
#
loop_
_entity.id
_entity.type
_entity.pdbx_description
1 polymer ?
#
loop_
_entity_poly.entity_id
_entity_poly.type
_entity_poly.pdbx_seq_one_letter_code
_entity_poly.pdbx_strand_id
1 'polypeptide(L)'
;MTKHIFDKYPENLKSEYNTSILVLKKIFTDEELKEWNRDIQSITDSGVRSWEITTDMLKTSVILSDFMSGPNLIQWSKMINKLILLSPVLAASYINNSNNFLSVTKGRHIDSMAIMLEKIYDSSWKSGNFASKVLDHSTKFLKVLTFSEFEQIIYLLNDITKQSYDMAVQCLDNSYNFLTKFNSKL
;
A
#
# COMPACT_ATOMS: atom_id res chain seq x y z
N MET A 1 30.66 12.54 -13.12
CA MET A 1 30.20 11.45 -12.22
C MET A 1 28.78 11.84 -11.81
N THR A 2 27.77 11.20 -12.38
CA THR A 2 26.37 11.56 -12.12
C THR A 2 26.04 11.17 -10.69
N LYS A 3 25.72 12.15 -9.85
CA LYS A 3 25.42 11.96 -8.43
C LYS A 3 24.19 11.03 -8.32
N HIS A 4 24.33 9.91 -7.60
CA HIS A 4 23.20 9.00 -7.41
C HIS A 4 22.19 9.69 -6.49
N ILE A 5 20.89 9.54 -6.77
CA ILE A 5 19.82 10.12 -5.94
C ILE A 5 19.87 9.68 -4.47
N PHE A 6 20.68 8.67 -4.15
CA PHE A 6 20.79 8.08 -2.81
C PHE A 6 22.19 8.14 -2.17
N ASP A 7 23.12 8.94 -2.69
CA ASP A 7 24.50 9.01 -2.15
C ASP A 7 24.58 9.45 -0.66
N LYS A 8 23.50 10.02 -0.11
CA LYS A 8 23.38 10.43 1.31
C LYS A 8 22.72 9.38 2.22
N TYR A 9 22.31 8.23 1.68
CA TYR A 9 21.55 7.19 2.39
C TYR A 9 22.35 5.89 2.51
N PRO A 10 21.92 4.95 3.39
CA PRO A 10 22.60 3.68 3.57
C PRO A 10 22.75 2.86 2.27
N GLU A 11 23.84 2.09 2.17
CA GLU A 11 24.19 1.32 0.96
C GLU A 11 23.11 0.31 0.54
N ASN A 12 22.31 -0.21 1.47
CA ASN A 12 21.24 -1.12 1.13
C ASN A 12 20.18 -0.45 0.22
N LEU A 13 19.81 0.81 0.46
CA LEU A 13 18.87 1.53 -0.41
C LEU A 13 19.41 1.63 -1.85
N LYS A 14 20.70 1.96 -1.98
CA LYS A 14 21.38 2.03 -3.27
C LYS A 14 21.41 0.68 -3.99
N SER A 15 21.71 -0.40 -3.27
CA SER A 15 21.69 -1.76 -3.82
C SER A 15 20.29 -2.17 -4.28
N GLU A 16 19.25 -1.89 -3.49
CA GLU A 16 17.86 -2.23 -3.83
C GLU A 16 17.36 -1.41 -5.03
N TYR A 17 17.76 -0.14 -5.13
CA TYR A 17 17.47 0.67 -6.32
C TYR A 17 18.14 0.08 -7.56
N ASN A 18 19.44 -0.22 -7.49
CA ASN A 18 20.16 -0.80 -8.63
C ASN A 18 19.57 -2.14 -9.05
N THR A 19 19.11 -2.96 -8.11
CA THR A 19 18.50 -4.27 -8.40
C THR A 19 17.12 -4.10 -9.02
N SER A 20 16.25 -3.29 -8.42
CA SER A 20 14.89 -3.07 -8.90
C SER A 20 14.86 -2.39 -10.28
N ILE A 21 15.75 -1.42 -10.53
CA ILE A 21 15.77 -0.69 -11.80
C ILE A 21 16.10 -1.58 -13.01
N LEU A 22 16.89 -2.65 -12.81
CA LEU A 22 17.20 -3.63 -13.86
C LEU A 22 15.96 -4.42 -14.29
N VAL A 23 15.02 -4.62 -13.37
CA VAL A 23 13.73 -5.28 -13.65
C VAL A 23 12.76 -4.28 -14.26
N LEU A 24 12.56 -3.13 -13.59
CA LEU A 24 11.54 -2.14 -13.97
C LEU A 24 11.80 -1.51 -15.34
N LYS A 25 13.07 -1.33 -15.75
CA LYS A 25 13.43 -0.82 -17.09
C LYS A 25 12.94 -1.70 -18.25
N LYS A 26 12.56 -2.96 -17.98
CA LYS A 26 12.01 -3.85 -19.01
C LYS A 26 10.54 -3.57 -19.30
N ILE A 27 9.84 -2.90 -18.38
CA ILE A 27 8.39 -2.63 -18.46
C ILE A 27 8.05 -1.14 -18.44
N PHE A 28 8.98 -0.28 -18.04
CA PHE A 28 8.82 1.18 -18.05
C PHE A 28 9.34 1.77 -19.36
N THR A 29 8.61 2.78 -19.84
CA THR A 29 9.11 3.79 -20.77
C THR A 29 10.11 4.72 -20.09
N ASP A 30 10.85 5.51 -20.88
CA ASP A 30 11.78 6.51 -20.34
C ASP A 30 11.06 7.58 -19.50
N GLU A 31 9.85 7.96 -19.88
CA GLU A 31 9.00 8.90 -19.14
C GLU A 31 8.57 8.33 -17.80
N GLU A 32 8.08 7.09 -17.78
CA GLU A 32 7.69 6.40 -16.54
C GLU A 32 8.90 6.19 -15.63
N LEU A 33 10.08 5.88 -16.17
CA LEU A 33 11.31 5.76 -15.39
C LEU A 33 11.70 7.09 -14.72
N LYS A 34 11.57 8.22 -15.43
CA LYS A 34 11.80 9.56 -14.86
C LYS A 34 10.79 9.87 -13.76
N GLU A 35 9.53 9.51 -13.96
CA GLU A 35 8.47 9.71 -12.98
C GLU A 35 8.68 8.84 -11.73
N TRP A 36 8.99 7.57 -11.90
CA TRP A 36 9.36 6.65 -10.83
C TRP A 36 10.50 7.21 -9.98
N ASN A 37 11.58 7.68 -10.62
CA ASN A 37 12.73 8.24 -9.92
C ASN A 37 12.39 9.50 -9.12
N ARG A 38 11.45 10.32 -9.63
CA ARG A 38 10.94 11.48 -8.91
C ARG A 38 10.12 11.06 -7.69
N ASP A 39 9.26 10.06 -7.86
CA ASP A 39 8.38 9.56 -6.81
C ASP A 39 9.18 8.92 -5.67
N ILE A 40 10.15 8.05 -5.97
CA ILE A 40 11.00 7.44 -4.93
C ILE A 40 11.87 8.49 -4.24
N GLN A 41 12.34 9.52 -4.94
CA GLN A 41 13.11 10.60 -4.32
C GLN A 41 12.22 11.39 -3.36
N SER A 42 11.01 11.76 -3.78
CA SER A 42 10.00 12.43 -2.95
C SER A 42 9.71 11.65 -1.67
N ILE A 43 9.47 10.33 -1.78
CA ILE A 43 9.23 9.45 -0.63
C ILE A 43 10.45 9.44 0.29
N THR A 44 11.65 9.23 -0.27
CA THR A 44 12.88 9.13 0.52
C THR A 44 13.16 10.42 1.29
N ASP A 45 12.91 11.58 0.69
CA ASP A 45 13.18 12.89 1.28
C ASP A 45 12.06 13.37 2.22
N SER A 46 10.94 12.64 2.34
CA SER A 46 9.80 13.03 3.19
C SER A 46 10.06 13.01 4.70
N GLY A 47 11.14 12.36 5.16
CA GLY A 47 11.45 12.23 6.58
C GLY A 47 12.74 11.47 6.89
N VAL A 48 13.22 11.57 8.12
CA VAL A 48 14.54 11.04 8.57
C VAL A 48 14.71 9.54 8.31
N ARG A 49 13.63 8.75 8.40
CA ARG A 49 13.63 7.29 8.16
C ARG A 49 12.80 6.88 6.95
N SER A 50 12.33 7.81 6.13
CA SER A 50 11.51 7.47 4.97
C SER A 50 12.27 6.67 3.90
N TRP A 51 13.59 6.63 3.98
CA TRP A 51 14.43 5.73 3.18
C TRP A 51 14.12 4.23 3.42
N GLU A 52 13.64 3.85 4.61
CA GLU A 52 13.19 2.47 4.89
C GLU A 52 11.95 2.15 4.05
N ILE A 53 11.00 3.08 3.98
CA ILE A 53 9.78 2.96 3.15
C ILE A 53 10.14 2.87 1.68
N THR A 54 11.08 3.69 1.20
CA THR A 54 11.58 3.59 -0.18
C THR A 54 12.20 2.22 -0.44
N THR A 55 12.95 1.68 0.50
CA THR A 55 13.57 0.35 0.38
C THR A 55 12.50 -0.74 0.20
N ASP A 56 11.45 -0.71 1.03
CA ASP A 56 10.34 -1.67 0.94
C ASP A 56 9.53 -1.48 -0.34
N MET A 57 9.33 -0.24 -0.79
CA MET A 57 8.68 0.08 -2.05
C MET A 57 9.47 -0.51 -3.24
N LEU A 58 10.79 -0.35 -3.27
CA LEU A 58 11.64 -0.88 -4.35
C LEU A 58 11.57 -2.41 -4.41
N LYS A 59 11.67 -3.09 -3.27
CA LYS A 59 11.51 -4.56 -3.20
C LYS A 59 10.14 -5.01 -3.67
N THR A 60 9.09 -4.37 -3.17
CA THR A 60 7.70 -4.74 -3.50
C THR A 60 7.41 -4.47 -4.97
N SER A 61 7.96 -3.40 -5.55
CA SER A 61 7.76 -3.07 -6.98
C SER A 61 8.27 -4.17 -7.92
N VAL A 62 9.37 -4.85 -7.57
CA VAL A 62 9.89 -5.99 -8.34
C VAL A 62 8.90 -7.13 -8.32
N ILE A 63 8.34 -7.46 -7.15
CA ILE A 63 7.32 -8.52 -7.01
C ILE A 63 6.06 -8.17 -7.81
N LEU A 64 5.61 -6.92 -7.71
CA LEU A 64 4.42 -6.45 -8.41
C LEU A 64 4.62 -6.40 -9.94
N SER A 65 5.85 -6.21 -10.42
CA SER A 65 6.18 -6.17 -11.85
C SER A 65 5.90 -7.49 -12.58
N ASP A 66 5.78 -8.61 -11.85
CA ASP A 66 5.43 -9.91 -12.43
C ASP A 66 4.00 -9.95 -12.99
N PHE A 67 3.11 -9.06 -12.54
CA PHE A 67 1.69 -9.04 -12.96
C PHE A 67 1.09 -7.65 -13.18
N MET A 68 1.80 -6.57 -12.85
CA MET A 68 1.36 -5.19 -13.07
C MET A 68 2.08 -4.55 -14.25
N SER A 69 1.37 -3.72 -15.00
CA SER A 69 1.96 -2.90 -16.07
C SER A 69 2.76 -1.72 -15.51
N GLY A 70 3.62 -1.13 -16.34
CA GLY A 70 4.34 0.10 -16.04
C GLY A 70 3.45 1.22 -15.48
N PRO A 71 2.36 1.60 -16.18
CA PRO A 71 1.46 2.65 -15.71
C PRO A 71 0.82 2.35 -14.35
N ASN A 72 0.51 1.08 -14.07
CA ASN A 72 -0.08 0.69 -12.80
C ASN A 72 0.92 0.81 -11.64
N LEU A 73 2.20 0.48 -11.86
CA LEU A 73 3.25 0.68 -10.86
C LEU A 73 3.51 2.17 -10.58
N ILE A 74 3.45 3.02 -11.60
CA ILE A 74 3.51 4.48 -11.43
C ILE A 74 2.29 5.00 -10.67
N GLN A 75 1.10 4.47 -10.95
CA GLN A 75 -0.07 4.85 -10.18
C GLN A 75 0.04 4.42 -8.71
N TRP A 76 0.61 3.24 -8.47
CA TRP A 76 0.89 2.74 -7.13
C TRP A 76 1.92 3.61 -6.38
N SER A 77 3.00 4.07 -7.03
CA SER A 77 3.96 5.00 -6.42
C SER A 77 3.35 6.35 -6.05
N LYS A 78 2.43 6.85 -6.88
CA LYS A 78 1.66 8.08 -6.56
C LYS A 78 0.81 7.91 -5.32
N MET A 79 0.16 6.75 -5.16
CA MET A 79 -0.66 6.49 -3.96
C MET A 79 0.21 6.41 -2.70
N ILE A 80 1.40 5.81 -2.78
CA ILE A 80 2.35 5.82 -1.67
C ILE A 80 2.78 7.24 -1.31
N ASN A 81 3.10 8.09 -2.31
CA ASN A 81 3.42 9.50 -2.09
C ASN A 81 2.29 10.27 -1.38
N LYS A 82 1.02 9.96 -1.68
CA LYS A 82 -0.10 10.56 -0.93
C LYS A 82 -0.14 10.06 0.51
N LEU A 83 -0.05 8.74 0.71
CA LEU A 83 -0.17 8.14 2.03
C LEU A 83 0.99 8.52 2.96
N ILE A 84 2.21 8.67 2.47
CA ILE A 84 3.36 9.02 3.31
C ILE A 84 3.26 10.43 3.90
N LEU A 85 2.62 11.36 3.17
CA LEU A 85 2.34 12.71 3.67
C LEU A 85 1.30 12.71 4.80
N LEU A 86 0.40 11.72 4.82
CA LEU A 86 -0.55 11.53 5.91
C LEU A 86 0.12 10.83 7.09
N SER A 87 0.78 9.70 6.83
CA SER A 87 1.43 8.89 7.84
C SER A 87 2.43 7.89 7.22
N PRO A 88 3.70 7.88 7.67
CA PRO A 88 4.66 6.85 7.30
C PRO A 88 4.17 5.42 7.59
N VAL A 89 3.38 5.24 8.65
CA VAL A 89 2.81 3.93 9.02
C VAL A 89 1.79 3.46 7.97
N LEU A 90 0.94 4.36 7.46
CA LEU A 90 -0.02 4.02 6.40
C LEU A 90 0.69 3.64 5.10
N ALA A 91 1.68 4.42 4.70
CA ALA A 91 2.47 4.12 3.50
C ALA A 91 3.15 2.76 3.61
N ALA A 92 3.83 2.48 4.73
CA ALA A 92 4.47 1.20 4.97
C ALA A 92 3.47 0.03 4.96
N SER A 93 2.34 0.16 5.64
CA SER A 93 1.31 -0.88 5.66
C SER A 93 0.72 -1.13 4.26
N TYR A 94 0.48 -0.07 3.49
CA TYR A 94 -0.02 -0.17 2.12
C TYR A 94 0.97 -0.93 1.23
N ILE A 95 2.26 -0.59 1.28
CA ILE A 95 3.33 -1.29 0.56
C ILE A 95 3.35 -2.78 0.95
N ASN A 96 3.45 -3.06 2.24
CA ASN A 96 3.60 -4.44 2.76
C ASN A 96 2.42 -5.35 2.40
N ASN A 97 1.22 -4.79 2.26
CA ASN A 97 0.03 -5.54 1.88
C ASN A 97 -0.26 -5.51 0.37
N SER A 98 0.45 -4.70 -0.41
CA SER A 98 0.18 -4.48 -1.84
C SER A 98 0.21 -5.76 -2.68
N ASN A 99 1.24 -6.60 -2.51
CA ASN A 99 1.31 -7.87 -3.25
C ASN A 99 0.07 -8.75 -2.99
N ASN A 100 -0.39 -8.80 -1.73
CA ASN A 100 -1.49 -9.67 -1.34
C ASN A 100 -2.83 -9.18 -1.91
N PHE A 101 -3.17 -7.89 -1.80
CA PHE A 101 -4.47 -7.42 -2.29
C PHE A 101 -4.47 -7.17 -3.80
N LEU A 102 -3.38 -6.66 -4.38
CA LEU A 102 -3.30 -6.38 -5.82
C LEU A 102 -3.22 -7.65 -6.66
N SER A 103 -2.70 -8.76 -6.13
CA SER A 103 -2.76 -10.05 -6.83
C SER A 103 -4.20 -10.56 -6.98
N VAL A 104 -5.05 -10.36 -5.96
CA VAL A 104 -6.47 -10.73 -6.00
C VAL A 104 -7.27 -9.78 -6.88
N THR A 105 -7.04 -8.47 -6.78
CA THR A 105 -7.74 -7.48 -7.60
C THR A 105 -7.19 -7.38 -9.02
N LYS A 106 -6.05 -8.02 -9.31
CA LYS A 106 -5.28 -7.97 -10.56
C LYS A 106 -4.85 -6.55 -10.92
N GLY A 107 -4.27 -5.84 -9.95
CA GLY A 107 -3.83 -4.45 -10.12
C GLY A 107 -4.98 -3.43 -10.19
N ARG A 108 -6.24 -3.85 -10.03
CA ARG A 108 -7.38 -2.94 -9.90
C ARG A 108 -7.45 -2.39 -8.48
N HIS A 109 -8.09 -1.22 -8.32
CA HIS A 109 -8.34 -0.59 -7.01
C HIS A 109 -7.10 -0.10 -6.25
N ILE A 110 -6.00 0.20 -6.96
CA ILE A 110 -4.82 0.88 -6.40
C ILE A 110 -5.25 2.16 -5.67
N ASP A 111 -5.92 3.05 -6.42
CA ASP A 111 -6.44 4.32 -5.94
C ASP A 111 -7.52 4.13 -4.88
N SER A 112 -8.49 3.25 -5.14
CA SER A 112 -9.63 3.05 -4.26
C SER A 112 -9.18 2.60 -2.86
N MET A 113 -8.19 1.71 -2.78
CA MET A 113 -7.63 1.28 -1.51
C MET A 113 -6.95 2.43 -0.78
N ALA A 114 -6.11 3.22 -1.46
CA ALA A 114 -5.43 4.36 -0.84
C ALA A 114 -6.40 5.44 -0.36
N ILE A 115 -7.42 5.77 -1.17
CA ILE A 115 -8.46 6.74 -0.83
C ILE A 115 -9.32 6.26 0.35
N MET A 116 -9.63 4.97 0.42
CA MET A 116 -10.35 4.40 1.56
C MET A 116 -9.54 4.54 2.84
N LEU A 117 -8.22 4.27 2.81
CA LEU A 117 -7.34 4.43 3.96
C LEU A 117 -7.24 5.88 4.43
N GLU A 118 -7.13 6.82 3.49
CA GLU A 118 -7.15 8.26 3.77
C GLU A 118 -8.44 8.67 4.50
N LYS A 119 -9.60 8.17 4.05
CA LYS A 119 -10.91 8.51 4.65
C LYS A 119 -11.12 7.97 6.05
N ILE A 120 -10.52 6.83 6.39
CA ILE A 120 -10.62 6.23 7.74
C ILE A 120 -9.50 6.69 8.67
N TYR A 121 -8.57 7.51 8.17
CA TYR A 121 -7.47 8.07 8.95
C TYR A 121 -7.82 9.46 9.49
N ASP A 122 -7.73 9.64 10.80
CA ASP A 122 -8.06 10.89 11.51
C ASP A 122 -6.83 11.62 12.08
N SER A 123 -5.63 11.33 11.57
CA SER A 123 -4.34 11.81 12.09
C SER A 123 -3.92 11.25 13.46
N SER A 124 -4.71 10.36 14.08
CA SER A 124 -4.32 9.68 15.30
C SER A 124 -3.55 8.38 15.04
N TRP A 125 -2.72 7.97 16.00
CA TRP A 125 -2.07 6.67 15.94
C TRP A 125 -3.07 5.50 15.99
N LYS A 126 -4.26 5.71 16.60
CA LYS A 126 -5.31 4.68 16.69
C LYS A 126 -5.97 4.42 15.35
N SER A 127 -6.32 5.47 14.59
CA SER A 127 -6.83 5.31 13.23
C SER A 127 -5.77 4.74 12.29
N GLY A 128 -4.50 5.13 12.45
CA GLY A 128 -3.38 4.52 11.72
C GLY A 128 -3.27 3.01 11.97
N ASN A 129 -3.41 2.57 13.22
CA ASN A 129 -3.42 1.14 13.57
C ASN A 129 -4.65 0.42 13.00
N PHE A 130 -5.83 1.04 13.09
CA PHE A 130 -7.06 0.47 12.51
C PHE A 130 -6.93 0.30 11.00
N ALA A 131 -6.48 1.32 10.28
CA ALA A 131 -6.26 1.26 8.83
C ALA A 131 -5.21 0.20 8.44
N SER A 132 -4.14 0.06 9.23
CA SER A 132 -3.15 -1.01 9.01
C SER A 132 -3.77 -2.40 9.17
N LYS A 133 -4.61 -2.58 10.20
CA LYS A 133 -5.35 -3.82 10.42
C LYS A 133 -6.36 -4.10 9.30
N VAL A 134 -7.00 -3.08 8.74
CA VAL A 134 -7.86 -3.21 7.56
C VAL A 134 -7.07 -3.76 6.36
N LEU A 135 -5.86 -3.25 6.12
CA LEU A 135 -4.98 -3.74 5.06
C LEU A 135 -4.57 -5.20 5.26
N ASP A 136 -4.20 -5.58 6.48
CA ASP A 136 -3.83 -6.98 6.82
C ASP A 136 -4.98 -7.96 6.55
N HIS A 137 -6.22 -7.48 6.63
CA HIS A 137 -7.42 -8.28 6.34
C HIS A 137 -7.91 -8.14 4.90
N SER A 138 -7.47 -7.13 4.15
CA SER A 138 -8.04 -6.76 2.84
C SER A 138 -8.09 -7.91 1.85
N THR A 139 -6.99 -8.64 1.65
CA THR A 139 -6.91 -9.78 0.73
C THR A 139 -7.91 -10.87 1.05
N LYS A 140 -8.14 -11.12 2.34
CA LYS A 140 -9.07 -12.13 2.82
C LYS A 140 -10.52 -11.75 2.46
N PHE A 141 -10.90 -10.49 2.69
CA PHE A 141 -12.22 -9.99 2.29
C PHE A 141 -12.39 -9.97 0.77
N LEU A 142 -11.40 -9.47 0.03
CA LEU A 142 -11.47 -9.32 -1.44
C LEU A 142 -11.49 -10.65 -2.21
N LYS A 143 -11.21 -11.78 -1.55
CA LYS A 143 -11.42 -13.12 -2.12
C LYS A 143 -12.89 -13.55 -2.13
N VAL A 144 -13.73 -12.93 -1.30
CA VAL A 144 -15.12 -13.34 -1.08
C VAL A 144 -16.12 -12.20 -1.29
N LEU A 145 -15.65 -10.96 -1.41
CA LEU A 145 -16.44 -9.75 -1.65
C LEU A 145 -15.91 -8.99 -2.86
N THR A 146 -16.79 -8.22 -3.50
CA THR A 146 -16.36 -7.12 -4.37
C THR A 146 -15.67 -6.02 -3.56
N PHE A 147 -14.89 -5.17 -4.23
CA PHE A 147 -14.24 -4.04 -3.57
C PHE A 147 -15.26 -3.07 -2.96
N SER A 148 -16.40 -2.85 -3.62
CA SER A 148 -17.47 -1.97 -3.13
C SER A 148 -18.08 -2.48 -1.80
N GLU A 149 -18.37 -3.78 -1.71
CA GLU A 149 -18.88 -4.39 -0.48
C GLU A 149 -17.84 -4.34 0.64
N PHE A 150 -16.58 -4.63 0.33
CA PHE A 150 -15.48 -4.48 1.28
C PHE A 150 -15.40 -3.04 1.81
N GLU A 151 -15.40 -2.04 0.92
CA GLU A 151 -15.36 -0.62 1.28
C GLU A 151 -16.53 -0.21 2.20
N GLN A 152 -17.75 -0.65 1.88
CA GLN A 152 -18.92 -0.38 2.72
C GLN A 152 -18.79 -0.95 4.13
N ILE A 153 -18.30 -2.19 4.26
CA ILE A 153 -18.03 -2.80 5.57
C ILE A 153 -17.00 -1.97 6.33
N ILE A 154 -15.91 -1.56 5.68
CA ILE A 154 -14.86 -0.78 6.34
C ILE A 154 -15.40 0.58 6.81
N TYR A 155 -16.23 1.27 6.03
CA TYR A 155 -16.84 2.54 6.48
C TYR A 155 -17.81 2.35 7.65
N LEU A 156 -18.60 1.28 7.65
CA LEU A 156 -19.43 0.93 8.81
C LEU A 156 -18.58 0.70 10.07
N LEU A 157 -17.48 -0.05 9.95
CA LEU A 157 -16.56 -0.28 11.07
C LEU A 157 -15.86 1.01 11.51
N ASN A 158 -15.54 1.90 10.56
CA ASN A 158 -14.98 3.21 10.86
C ASN A 158 -15.95 4.06 11.70
N ASP A 159 -17.26 3.98 11.45
CA ASP A 159 -18.25 4.66 12.31
C ASP A 159 -18.26 4.12 13.74
N ILE A 160 -17.97 2.83 13.94
CA ILE A 160 -17.84 2.22 15.28
C ILE A 160 -16.61 2.76 16.01
N THR A 161 -15.53 3.11 15.29
CA THR A 161 -14.29 3.65 15.91
C THR A 161 -14.52 4.94 16.69
N LYS A 162 -15.55 5.72 16.31
CA LYS A 162 -15.98 6.93 17.04
C LYS A 162 -16.32 6.64 18.50
N GLN A 163 -16.75 5.41 18.79
CA GLN A 163 -17.05 4.94 20.15
C GLN A 163 -15.95 4.05 20.70
N SER A 164 -15.43 3.10 19.89
CA SER A 164 -14.37 2.19 20.33
C SER A 164 -13.62 1.57 19.15
N TYR A 165 -12.31 1.84 19.10
CA TYR A 165 -11.38 1.18 18.18
C TYR A 165 -11.28 -0.33 18.45
N ASP A 166 -11.26 -0.74 19.72
CA ASP A 166 -11.18 -2.15 20.10
C ASP A 166 -12.40 -2.93 19.60
N MET A 167 -13.60 -2.33 19.71
CA MET A 167 -14.82 -2.93 19.19
C MET A 167 -14.80 -3.02 17.66
N ALA A 168 -14.37 -1.95 16.97
CA ALA A 168 -14.26 -1.95 15.52
C ALA A 168 -13.28 -3.04 15.01
N VAL A 169 -12.14 -3.22 15.70
CA VAL A 169 -11.16 -4.27 15.38
C VAL A 169 -11.73 -5.67 15.65
N GLN A 170 -12.42 -5.88 16.77
CA GLN A 170 -13.09 -7.15 17.04
C GLN A 170 -14.15 -7.47 15.98
N CYS A 171 -14.93 -6.47 15.55
CA CYS A 171 -15.90 -6.62 14.47
C CYS A 171 -15.22 -6.94 13.13
N LEU A 172 -14.06 -6.34 12.83
CA LEU A 172 -13.27 -6.66 11.64
C LEU A 172 -12.79 -8.12 11.66
N ASP A 173 -12.22 -8.56 12.77
CA ASP A 173 -11.72 -9.94 12.96
C ASP A 173 -12.87 -10.95 12.85
N ASN A 174 -14.03 -10.66 13.44
CA ASN A 174 -15.20 -11.54 13.44
C ASN A 174 -15.95 -11.57 12.09
N SER A 175 -16.05 -10.42 11.40
CA SER A 175 -16.69 -10.33 10.08
C SER A 175 -16.04 -11.28 9.09
N TYR A 176 -14.71 -11.38 9.11
CA TYR A 176 -13.97 -12.32 8.29
C TYR A 176 -14.35 -13.79 8.58
N ASN A 177 -14.38 -14.17 9.85
CA ASN A 177 -14.75 -15.53 10.27
C ASN A 177 -16.18 -15.90 9.89
N PHE A 178 -17.08 -14.92 9.90
CA PHE A 178 -18.47 -15.12 9.48
C PHE A 178 -18.58 -15.33 7.96
N LEU A 179 -17.98 -14.44 7.16
CA LEU A 179 -18.08 -14.47 5.69
C LEU A 179 -17.49 -15.75 5.10
N THR A 180 -16.37 -16.23 5.64
CA THR A 180 -15.75 -17.49 5.19
C THR A 180 -16.64 -18.71 5.43
N LYS A 181 -17.37 -18.76 6.55
CA LYS A 181 -18.32 -19.85 6.84
C LYS A 181 -19.61 -19.76 6.05
N PHE A 182 -20.02 -18.55 5.67
CA PHE A 182 -21.23 -18.33 4.88
C PHE A 182 -21.02 -18.74 3.42
N ASN A 183 -19.86 -18.38 2.83
CA ASN A 183 -19.54 -18.73 1.45
C ASN A 183 -19.04 -20.17 1.26
N SER A 184 -18.68 -20.91 2.32
CA SER A 184 -18.34 -22.34 2.22
C SER A 184 -19.55 -23.27 2.09
N LYS A 185 -20.78 -22.73 2.12
CA LYS A 185 -22.04 -23.47 2.06
C LYS A 185 -22.84 -23.24 0.77
N LEU A 186 -22.28 -22.49 -0.18
CA LEU A 186 -22.78 -22.37 -1.56
C LEU A 186 -21.82 -23.13 -2.49
#